data_AF-A0A8K0KSJ8-F1
#
_entry.id   AF-A0A8K0KSJ8-F1
#
_cell.length_a   1.000
_cell.length_b   1.000
_cell.length_c   1.000
_cell.angle_alpha   90.00
_cell.angle_beta   90.00
_cell.angle_gamma   90.00
#
_symmetry.space_group_name_H-M   'P 1'
#
loop_
_entity.id
_entity.type
_entity.pdbx_description
1 polymer ?
#
loop_
_entity_poly.entity_id
_entity_poly.type
_entity_poly.pdbx_seq_one_letter_code
_entity_poly.pdbx_strand_id
1 'polypeptide(L)'
;MMSFTDGIIPARFALMSAYTIITIVALYSRDPNVIACLPDHYSNEEYNHKDFSLKIGYFAALGLVIFELLGFVSGISTFMPMATLA
;
A
#
# COMPACT_ATOMS: atom_id res chain seq x y z
N MET A 1 18.46 20.35 21.93
CA MET A 1 17.50 19.31 22.38
C MET A 1 16.50 19.15 21.24
N MET A 2 16.59 18.08 20.46
CA MET A 2 15.71 17.84 19.30
C MET A 2 14.33 17.48 19.85
N SER A 3 13.30 18.24 19.50
CA SER A 3 11.96 18.02 20.05
C SER A 3 11.43 16.68 19.54
N PHE A 4 10.77 15.89 20.40
CA PHE A 4 10.18 14.60 20.01
C PHE A 4 9.22 14.73 18.80
N THR A 5 8.63 15.93 18.64
CA THR A 5 7.80 16.33 17.51
C THR A 5 8.52 16.50 16.17
N ASP A 6 9.82 16.83 16.16
CA ASP A 6 10.58 17.06 14.92
C ASP A 6 10.78 15.77 14.11
N GLY A 7 10.70 14.60 14.76
CA GLY A 7 10.90 13.30 14.13
C GLY A 7 9.62 12.64 13.56
N ILE A 8 8.43 13.08 13.98
CA ILE A 8 7.16 12.39 13.66
C ILE A 8 6.81 12.54 12.18
N ILE A 9 7.01 13.75 11.64
CA ILE A 9 6.72 14.09 10.25
C ILE A 9 7.61 13.27 9.29
N PRO A 10 8.95 13.28 9.43
CA PRO A 10 9.81 12.45 8.59
C PRO A 10 9.60 10.95 8.79
N ALA A 11 9.28 10.49 10.01
CA ALA A 11 8.97 9.07 10.25
C ALA A 11 7.71 8.62 9.50
N ARG A 12 6.65 9.44 9.49
CA ARG A 12 5.42 9.14 8.76
C ARG A 12 5.64 9.11 7.25
N PHE A 13 6.41 10.08 6.73
CA PHE A 13 6.80 10.09 5.32
C PHE A 13 7.58 8.82 4.93
N ALA A 14 8.54 8.42 5.76
CA ALA A 14 9.33 7.20 5.53
C ALA A 14 8.45 5.95 5.52
N LEU A 15 7.49 5.84 6.46
CA LEU A 15 6.56 4.71 6.52
C LEU A 15 5.63 4.65 5.30
N MET A 16 5.06 5.78 4.88
CA MET A 16 4.25 5.88 3.66
C MET A 16 5.05 5.47 2.42
N SER A 17 6.27 5.97 2.30
CA SER A 17 7.17 5.66 1.19
C SER A 17 7.51 4.16 1.15
N ALA A 18 7.83 3.57 2.32
CA ALA A 18 8.10 2.15 2.44
C ALA A 18 6.90 1.31 2.02
N TYR A 19 5.69 1.64 2.50
CA TYR A 19 4.48 0.92 2.13
C TYR A 19 4.16 1.04 0.63
N THR A 20 4.39 2.20 0.04
CA THR A 20 4.27 2.41 -1.42
C THR A 20 5.19 1.48 -2.18
N ILE A 21 6.48 1.45 -1.83
CA ILE A 21 7.49 0.62 -2.49
C ILE A 21 7.16 -0.87 -2.34
N ILE A 22 6.79 -1.31 -1.13
CA ILE A 22 6.41 -2.71 -0.87
C ILE A 22 5.21 -3.10 -1.74
N THR A 23 4.19 -2.25 -1.84
CA THR A 23 3.00 -2.54 -2.65
C THR A 23 3.35 -2.63 -4.14
N ILE A 24 4.24 -1.77 -4.65
CA ILE A 24 4.72 -1.84 -6.05
C ILE A 24 5.49 -3.14 -6.30
N VAL A 25 6.42 -3.49 -5.41
CA VAL A 25 7.21 -4.73 -5.53
C VAL A 25 6.31 -5.96 -5.46
N ALA A 26 5.29 -5.94 -4.60
CA ALA A 26 4.30 -7.01 -4.49
C ALA A 26 3.44 -7.15 -5.76
N LEU A 27 3.09 -6.03 -6.41
CA LEU A 27 2.37 -6.04 -7.70
C LEU A 27 3.23 -6.60 -8.84
N TYR A 28 4.53 -6.30 -8.84
CA TYR A 28 5.49 -6.85 -9.81
C TYR A 28 5.75 -8.34 -9.57
N SER A 29 5.83 -8.77 -8.31
CA SER A 29 6.13 -10.15 -7.90
C SER A 29 4.87 -10.97 -7.63
N ARG A 30 3.77 -10.67 -8.34
CA ARG A 30 2.45 -11.22 -7.99
C ARG A 30 2.26 -12.68 -8.41
N ASP A 31 2.92 -13.15 -9.47
CA ASP A 31 2.76 -14.51 -9.99
C ASP A 31 2.97 -15.61 -8.92
N PRO A 32 4.06 -15.60 -8.12
CA PRO A 32 4.20 -16.58 -7.03
C PRO A 32 3.13 -16.45 -5.95
N ASN A 33 2.63 -15.23 -5.67
CA ASN A 33 1.54 -15.01 -4.72
C ASN A 33 0.21 -15.57 -5.24
N VAL A 34 -0.04 -15.47 -6.55
CA VAL A 34 -1.21 -16.08 -7.19
C VAL A 34 -1.11 -17.60 -7.06
N ILE A 35 0.00 -18.21 -7.50
CA ILE A 35 0.19 -19.68 -7.48
C ILE A 35 0.06 -20.24 -6.05
N ALA A 36 0.61 -19.57 -5.05
CA ALA A 36 0.49 -19.99 -3.65
C ALA A 36 -0.96 -20.00 -3.11
N CYS A 37 -1.86 -19.28 -3.77
CA CYS A 37 -3.28 -19.23 -3.42
C CYS A 37 -4.14 -20.20 -4.25
N LEU A 38 -3.54 -20.98 -5.16
CA LEU A 38 -4.23 -21.96 -5.99
C LEU A 38 -4.06 -23.39 -5.44
N PRO A 39 -5.03 -24.28 -5.71
CA PRO A 39 -4.92 -25.70 -5.40
C PRO A 39 -3.88 -26.41 -6.28
N ASP A 40 -3.39 -27.59 -5.84
CA ASP A 40 -2.37 -28.39 -6.56
C ASP A 40 -2.73 -28.72 -8.02
N HIS A 41 -4.03 -28.81 -8.32
CA HIS A 41 -4.56 -28.92 -9.68
C HIS A 41 -5.48 -27.74 -9.97
N TYR A 42 -5.09 -26.89 -10.91
CA TYR A 42 -5.86 -25.72 -11.29
C TYR A 42 -6.04 -25.59 -12.81
N SER A 43 -7.15 -24.97 -13.22
CA SER A 43 -7.40 -24.58 -14.60
C SER A 43 -6.87 -23.17 -14.89
N ASN A 44 -6.59 -22.87 -16.16
CA ASN A 44 -6.17 -21.54 -16.60
C ASN A 44 -7.19 -20.44 -16.26
N GLU A 45 -8.48 -20.76 -16.23
CA GLU A 45 -9.51 -19.78 -15.84
C GLU A 45 -9.42 -19.39 -14.37
N GLU A 46 -9.10 -20.35 -13.49
CA GLU A 46 -9.01 -20.13 -12.05
C GLU A 46 -7.76 -19.28 -11.71
N TYR A 47 -6.67 -19.50 -12.44
CA TYR A 47 -5.49 -18.63 -12.39
C TYR A 47 -5.82 -17.19 -12.78
N ASN A 48 -6.46 -17.00 -13.94
CA ASN A 48 -6.79 -15.66 -14.43
C ASN A 48 -7.76 -14.93 -13.50
N HIS A 49 -8.74 -15.64 -12.95
CA HIS A 49 -9.66 -15.06 -11.99
C HIS A 49 -8.94 -14.58 -10.72
N LYS A 50 -8.00 -15.39 -10.20
CA LYS A 50 -7.24 -15.06 -9.01
C LYS A 50 -6.23 -13.93 -9.26
N ASP A 51 -5.50 -13.95 -10.38
CA ASP A 51 -4.60 -12.85 -10.78
C ASP A 51 -5.38 -11.54 -10.89
N PHE A 52 -6.56 -11.56 -11.50
CA PHE A 52 -7.38 -10.36 -11.65
C PHE A 52 -7.82 -9.80 -10.29
N SER A 53 -8.30 -10.65 -9.38
CA SER A 53 -8.70 -10.24 -8.04
C SER A 53 -7.51 -9.70 -7.21
N LEU A 54 -6.34 -10.32 -7.33
CA LEU A 54 -5.14 -9.88 -6.60
C LEU A 54 -4.62 -8.54 -7.17
N LYS A 55 -4.65 -8.39 -8.49
CA LYS A 55 -4.29 -7.16 -9.20
C LYS A 55 -5.22 -5.99 -8.83
N ILE A 56 -6.55 -6.20 -8.76
CA ILE A 56 -7.49 -5.13 -8.36
C ILE A 56 -7.22 -4.67 -6.93
N GLY A 57 -6.91 -5.59 -6.02
CA GLY A 57 -6.57 -5.28 -4.64
C GLY A 57 -5.31 -4.41 -4.51
N TYR A 58 -4.24 -4.76 -5.23
CA TYR A 58 -3.02 -3.93 -5.25
C TYR A 58 -3.24 -2.55 -5.87
N PHE A 59 -4.04 -2.44 -6.93
CA PHE A 59 -4.37 -1.13 -7.52
C PHE A 59 -5.20 -0.26 -6.58
N ALA A 60 -6.18 -0.84 -5.87
CA ALA A 60 -6.94 -0.13 -4.86
C ALA A 60 -6.03 0.36 -3.71
N ALA A 61 -5.13 -0.50 -3.23
CA ALA A 61 -4.15 -0.14 -2.21
C ALA A 61 -3.23 1.01 -2.68
N LEU A 62 -2.70 0.94 -3.90
CA LEU A 62 -1.88 2.02 -4.47
C LEU A 62 -2.66 3.32 -4.60
N GLY A 63 -3.92 3.27 -5.05
CA GLY A 63 -4.77 4.45 -5.15
C GLY A 63 -4.96 5.15 -3.80
N LEU A 64 -5.25 4.39 -2.74
CA LEU A 64 -5.40 4.94 -1.39
C LEU A 64 -4.10 5.54 -0.85
N VAL A 65 -2.96 4.89 -1.08
CA VAL A 65 -1.65 5.38 -0.65
C VAL A 65 -1.25 6.66 -1.39
N ILE A 66 -1.50 6.74 -2.69
CA ILE A 66 -1.26 7.95 -3.46
C ILE A 66 -2.16 9.09 -2.98
N PHE A 67 -3.44 8.80 -2.71
CA PHE A 67 -4.36 9.79 -2.15
C PHE A 67 -3.87 10.33 -0.80
N GLU A 68 -3.45 9.44 0.08
CA GLU A 68 -2.88 9.81 1.38
C GLU A 68 -1.54 10.56 1.23
N LEU A 69 -0.70 10.20 0.25
CA LEU A 69 0.54 10.92 -0.05
C LEU A 69 0.25 12.36 -0.52
N LEU A 70 -0.78 12.57 -1.34
CA LEU A 70 -1.23 13.90 -1.74
C LEU A 70 -1.77 14.69 -0.54
N GLY A 71 -2.53 14.04 0.35
CA GLY A 71 -2.98 14.61 1.63
C GLY A 71 -1.84 14.97 2.58
N PHE A 72 -0.75 14.19 2.57
CA PHE A 72 0.45 14.42 3.34
C PHE A 72 1.29 15.58 2.78
N VAL A 73 1.55 15.59 1.46
CA VAL A 73 2.32 16.66 0.79
C VAL A 73 1.58 18.01 0.84
N SER A 74 0.25 17.99 0.77
CA SER A 74 -0.58 19.19 0.95
C SER A 74 -0.65 19.68 2.40
N GLY A 75 -0.11 18.92 3.36
CA GLY A 75 -0.08 19.28 4.78
C GLY A 75 -1.39 19.02 5.54
N ILE A 76 -2.49 18.71 4.86
CA ILE A 76 -3.79 18.44 5.48
C ILE A 76 -3.69 17.31 6.51
N SER A 77 -3.03 16.22 6.13
CA SER A 77 -2.89 15.02 6.97
C SER A 77 -1.95 15.22 8.16
N THR A 78 -1.04 16.21 8.10
CA THR A 78 -0.04 16.50 9.15
C THR A 78 -0.54 17.52 10.16
N PHE A 79 -1.40 18.45 9.76
CA PHE A 79 -1.91 19.52 10.63
C PHE A 79 -3.33 19.25 11.20
N MET A 80 -4.02 18.20 10.77
CA MET A 80 -5.30 17.74 11.36
C MET A 80 -5.15 16.39 12.10
N PRO A 81 -4.64 16.37 13.34
CA PRO A 81 -4.45 15.11 14.10
C PRO A 81 -5.75 14.39 14.48
N MET A 82 -6.92 15.05 14.38
CA MET A 82 -8.24 14.44 14.65
C MET A 82 -8.68 13.40 13.60
N ALA A 83 -8.07 13.39 12.41
CA ALA A 83 -8.38 12.41 11.36
C ALA A 83 -7.48 11.16 11.41
N THR A 84 -6.43 11.15 12.25
CA THR A 84 -5.43 10.07 12.30
C THR A 84 -5.75 9.01 13.37
N LEU A 85 -6.81 9.21 14.16
CA LEU A 85 -7.24 8.33 15.26
C LEU A 85 -8.69 7.82 15.13
N ALA A 86 -9.30 7.94 13.95
CA ALA A 86 -10.62 7.36 13.64
C ALA A 86 -10.46 6.19 12.67
#